data_AF-A0A178M3H3-F1
#
_entry.id   AF-A0A178M3H3-F1
#
_cell.length_a   1.000
_cell.length_b   1.000
_cell.length_c   1.000
_cell.angle_alpha   90.00
_cell.angle_beta   90.00
_cell.angle_gamma   90.00
#
_symmetry.space_group_name_H-M   'P 1'
#
loop_
_entity.id
_entity.type
_entity.pdbx_description
1 polymer ?
#
loop_
_entity_poly.entity_id
_entity_poly.type
_entity_poly.pdbx_seq_one_letter_code
_entity_poly.pdbx_strand_id
1 'polypeptide(L)'
;MKRRLLILAGGAGLALIVLCGIAGVMMFWFGREDQPVYGWQVVTRSAAFLPDGRLAIANDKQTVIVSFPGYQTLRELSAGGYAAARPDGSGLAVAVRGAIKLFDPDRGALIVQLDCWPPGENIYANAA
;
A
#
# COMPACT_ATOMS: atom_id res chain seq x y z
N MET A 1 59.04 -29.00 0.70
CA MET A 1 57.72 -28.89 1.37
C MET A 1 56.98 -27.56 1.12
N LYS A 2 57.65 -26.39 1.11
CA LYS A 2 56.99 -25.07 0.96
C LYS A 2 56.15 -24.85 -0.31
N ARG A 3 56.56 -25.41 -1.46
CA ARG A 3 55.88 -25.23 -2.76
C ARG A 3 54.53 -25.96 -2.87
N ARG A 4 54.39 -27.13 -2.23
CA ARG A 4 53.10 -27.87 -2.17
C ARG A 4 52.08 -27.19 -1.26
N LEU A 5 52.56 -26.57 -0.16
CA LEU A 5 51.72 -25.79 0.74
C LEU A 5 51.14 -24.54 0.06
N LEU A 6 51.94 -23.84 -0.75
CA LEU A 6 51.51 -22.67 -1.52
C LEU A 6 50.47 -23.01 -2.60
N ILE A 7 50.60 -24.17 -3.26
CA ILE A 7 49.64 -24.63 -4.27
C ILE A 7 48.30 -25.04 -3.62
N LEU A 8 48.35 -25.71 -2.46
CA LEU A 8 47.15 -26.06 -1.70
C LEU A 8 46.43 -24.82 -1.14
N ALA A 9 47.17 -23.82 -0.64
CA ALA A 9 46.61 -22.56 -0.18
C ALA A 9 45.99 -21.74 -1.32
N GLY A 10 46.64 -21.72 -2.50
CA GLY A 10 46.09 -21.07 -3.70
C GLY A 10 44.84 -21.77 -4.24
N GLY A 11 44.82 -23.12 -4.24
CA GLY A 11 43.65 -23.90 -4.63
C GLY A 11 42.46 -23.71 -3.68
N ALA A 12 42.71 -23.65 -2.37
CA ALA A 12 41.69 -23.37 -1.37
C ALA A 12 41.10 -21.95 -1.50
N GLY A 13 41.95 -20.95 -1.77
CA GLY A 13 41.50 -19.58 -2.01
C GLY A 13 40.62 -19.45 -3.25
N LEU A 14 40.99 -20.12 -4.36
CA LEU A 14 40.23 -20.12 -5.60
C LEU A 14 38.87 -20.83 -5.44
N ALA A 15 38.84 -21.94 -4.70
CA ALA A 15 37.59 -22.64 -4.37
C ALA A 15 36.64 -21.77 -3.53
N LEU A 16 37.18 -20.97 -2.60
CA LEU A 16 36.37 -20.09 -1.76
C LEU A 16 35.71 -18.97 -2.58
N ILE A 17 36.44 -18.37 -3.53
CA ILE A 17 35.91 -17.32 -4.42
C ILE A 17 34.76 -17.87 -5.28
N VAL A 18 34.92 -19.08 -5.82
CA VAL A 18 33.87 -19.74 -6.62
C VAL A 18 32.64 -20.03 -5.77
N LEU A 19 32.80 -20.52 -4.54
CA LEU A 19 31.71 -20.78 -3.60
C LEU A 19 30.93 -19.51 -3.23
N CYS A 20 31.64 -18.41 -2.93
CA CYS A 20 31.00 -17.12 -2.63
C CYS A 20 30.25 -16.56 -3.85
N GLY A 21 30.80 -16.73 -5.06
CA GLY A 21 30.13 -16.33 -6.30
C GLY A 21 28.82 -17.08 -6.53
N ILE A 22 28.82 -18.41 -6.34
CA ILE A 22 27.61 -19.24 -6.47
C ILE A 22 26.56 -18.86 -5.43
N ALA A 23 26.97 -18.64 -4.17
CA ALA A 23 26.06 -18.23 -3.10
C ALA A 23 25.43 -16.84 -3.37
N GLY A 24 26.21 -15.88 -3.86
CA GLY A 24 25.72 -14.56 -4.24
C GLY A 24 24.72 -14.61 -5.40
N VAL A 25 24.99 -15.44 -6.41
CA VAL A 25 24.06 -15.68 -7.53
C VAL A 25 22.78 -16.35 -7.02
N MET A 26 22.88 -17.34 -6.14
CA MET A 26 21.68 -17.98 -5.56
C MET A 26 20.84 -16.99 -4.75
N MET A 27 21.44 -16.15 -3.90
CA MET A 27 20.70 -15.11 -3.18
C MET A 27 20.02 -14.12 -4.12
N PHE A 28 20.70 -13.71 -5.20
CA PHE A 28 20.14 -12.76 -6.16
C PHE A 28 18.96 -13.33 -6.97
N TRP A 29 19.05 -14.60 -7.37
CA TRP A 29 18.02 -15.23 -8.20
C TRP A 29 16.86 -15.83 -7.39
N PHE A 30 17.11 -16.32 -6.17
CA PHE A 30 16.10 -16.95 -5.33
C PHE A 30 15.61 -16.08 -4.16
N GLY A 31 16.31 -14.99 -3.84
CA GLY A 31 15.91 -14.01 -2.82
C GLY A 31 15.05 -12.87 -3.37
N ARG A 32 14.55 -13.00 -4.61
CA ARG A 32 13.58 -12.05 -5.15
C ARG A 32 12.27 -12.24 -4.37
N GLU A 33 11.93 -11.27 -3.53
CA GLU A 33 10.60 -11.20 -2.92
C GLU A 33 9.58 -11.25 -4.06
N ASP A 34 8.85 -12.37 -4.15
CA ASP A 34 7.66 -12.45 -4.98
C ASP A 34 6.70 -11.40 -4.45
N GLN A 35 6.65 -10.24 -5.11
CA GLN A 35 5.58 -9.30 -4.84
C GLN A 35 4.29 -10.02 -5.19
N PRO A 36 3.42 -10.32 -4.21
CA PRO A 36 2.19 -10.97 -4.53
C PRO A 36 1.36 -9.96 -5.33
N VAL A 37 1.21 -10.23 -6.63
CA VAL A 37 0.45 -9.37 -7.54
C VAL A 37 -1.03 -9.59 -7.25
N TYR A 38 -1.53 -8.92 -6.22
CA TYR A 38 -2.97 -8.82 -5.97
C TYR A 38 -3.52 -7.77 -6.93
N GLY A 39 -3.98 -8.22 -8.10
CA GLY A 39 -4.65 -7.36 -9.08
C GLY A 39 -6.02 -6.93 -8.58
N TRP A 40 -6.18 -5.64 -8.28
CA TRP A 40 -7.48 -5.06 -7.95
C TRP A 40 -8.38 -5.08 -9.19
N GLN A 41 -9.40 -5.94 -9.20
CA GLN A 41 -10.37 -6.05 -10.31
C GLN A 41 -11.31 -4.84 -10.44
N VAL A 42 -11.23 -3.87 -9.52
CA VAL A 42 -12.05 -2.66 -9.52
C VAL A 42 -11.16 -1.44 -9.70
N VAL A 43 -11.58 -0.52 -10.58
CA VAL A 43 -10.91 0.78 -10.81
C VAL A 43 -10.75 1.50 -9.47
N THR A 44 -9.56 1.39 -8.90
CA THR A 44 -9.22 1.97 -7.61
C THR A 44 -8.78 3.40 -7.84
N ARG A 45 -9.41 4.34 -7.14
CA ARG A 45 -9.07 5.76 -7.24
C ARG A 45 -8.04 6.16 -6.19
N SER A 46 -8.09 5.56 -5.00
CA SER A 46 -7.10 5.78 -3.95
C SER A 46 -7.05 4.61 -2.97
N ALA A 47 -5.95 4.52 -2.22
CA ALA A 47 -5.82 3.65 -1.08
C ALA A 47 -5.02 4.34 0.03
N ALA A 48 -5.34 4.05 1.29
CA ALA A 48 -4.67 4.60 2.46
C ALA A 48 -4.53 3.53 3.55
N PHE A 49 -3.32 3.39 4.11
CA PHE A 49 -3.13 2.59 5.30
C PHE A 49 -3.75 3.28 6.50
N LEU A 50 -4.50 2.52 7.30
CA LEU A 50 -4.88 2.92 8.63
C LEU A 50 -3.72 2.67 9.61
N PRO A 51 -3.65 3.41 10.73
CA PRO A 51 -2.56 3.27 11.70
C PRO A 51 -2.43 1.87 12.33
N ASP A 52 -3.50 1.07 12.29
CA ASP A 52 -3.53 -0.31 12.79
C ASP A 52 -3.13 -1.37 11.74
N GLY A 53 -2.69 -0.92 10.55
CA GLY A 53 -2.25 -1.80 9.47
C GLY A 53 -3.35 -2.30 8.55
N ARG A 54 -4.62 -1.95 8.79
CA ARG A 54 -5.70 -2.17 7.81
C ARG A 54 -5.51 -1.26 6.60
N LEU A 55 -6.13 -1.61 5.48
CA LEU A 55 -6.06 -0.84 4.24
C LEU A 55 -7.45 -0.36 3.85
N ALA A 56 -7.63 0.95 3.69
CA ALA A 56 -8.82 1.55 3.09
C ALA A 56 -8.60 1.72 1.59
N ILE A 57 -9.56 1.28 0.77
CA ILE A 57 -9.46 1.27 -0.68
C ILE A 57 -10.72 1.89 -1.24
N ALA A 58 -10.57 3.03 -1.90
CA ALA A 58 -11.69 3.79 -2.44
C ALA A 58 -11.73 3.67 -3.97
N ASN A 59 -12.92 3.36 -4.48
CA ASN A 59 -13.26 3.51 -5.89
C ASN A 59 -14.21 4.72 -6.06
N ASP A 60 -14.81 4.90 -7.23
CA ASP A 60 -15.71 6.05 -7.49
C ASP A 60 -17.03 6.00 -6.69
N LYS A 61 -17.44 4.84 -6.16
CA LYS A 61 -18.74 4.62 -5.51
C LYS A 61 -18.64 4.36 -4.01
N GLN A 62 -17.61 3.64 -3.58
CA GLN A 62 -17.49 3.13 -2.22
C GLN A 62 -16.03 3.02 -1.78
N THR A 63 -15.84 2.91 -0.47
CA THR A 63 -14.56 2.65 0.17
C THR A 63 -14.68 1.36 0.96
N VAL A 64 -13.77 0.43 0.74
CA VAL A 64 -13.72 -0.85 1.44
C VAL A 64 -12.51 -0.84 2.36
N ILE A 65 -12.70 -1.21 3.62
CA ILE A 65 -11.61 -1.45 4.57
C ILE A 65 -11.36 -2.95 4.61
N VAL A 66 -10.11 -3.33 4.38
CA VAL A 66 -9.66 -4.72 4.34
C VAL A 66 -8.54 -4.96 5.34
N SER A 67 -8.40 -6.21 5.78
CA SER A 67 -7.17 -6.64 6.44
C SER A 67 -6.02 -6.62 5.43
N PHE A 68 -4.80 -6.35 5.88
CA PHE A 68 -3.60 -6.47 5.04
C PHE A 68 -2.55 -7.29 5.79
N PRO A 69 -1.87 -8.25 5.14
CA PRO A 69 -1.94 -8.60 3.71
C PRO A 69 -3.08 -9.57 3.34
N GLY A 70 -3.96 -9.94 4.27
CA GLY A 70 -5.00 -10.96 4.05
C GLY A 70 -6.16 -10.56 3.13
N TYR A 71 -6.32 -9.26 2.83
CA TYR A 71 -7.36 -8.66 1.99
C TYR A 71 -8.81 -9.06 2.30
N GLN A 72 -9.06 -9.56 3.51
CA GLN A 72 -10.42 -9.86 3.94
C GLN A 72 -11.18 -8.56 4.15
N THR A 73 -12.35 -8.42 3.51
CA THR A 73 -13.26 -7.29 3.71
C THR A 73 -13.71 -7.23 5.16
N LEU A 74 -13.37 -6.14 5.83
CA LEU A 74 -13.76 -5.87 7.21
C LEU A 74 -14.95 -4.91 7.25
N ARG A 75 -14.97 -3.89 6.39
CA ARG A 75 -16.04 -2.89 6.31
C ARG A 75 -16.24 -2.40 4.88
N GLU A 76 -17.46 -1.97 4.59
CA GLU A 76 -17.82 -1.24 3.37
C GLU A 76 -18.45 0.09 3.76
N LEU A 77 -17.98 1.18 3.16
CA LEU A 77 -18.43 2.54 3.40
C LEU A 77 -19.07 3.06 2.11
N SER A 78 -20.27 3.62 2.21
CA SER A 78 -21.04 4.20 1.11
C SER A 78 -20.53 5.59 0.68
N ALA A 79 -19.22 5.69 0.46
CA ALA A 79 -18.53 6.86 -0.04
C ALA A 79 -17.31 6.44 -0.85
N GLY A 80 -17.23 6.88 -2.11
CA GLY A 80 -16.08 6.67 -3.00
C GLY A 80 -15.32 7.96 -3.26
N GLY A 81 -14.06 7.86 -3.66
CA GLY A 81 -13.21 9.00 -4.01
C GLY A 81 -11.77 8.89 -3.50
N TYR A 82 -11.31 9.91 -2.79
CA TYR A 82 -9.96 9.96 -2.22
C TYR A 82 -10.00 9.75 -0.70
N ALA A 83 -9.28 8.76 -0.20
CA ALA A 83 -9.24 8.41 1.22
C ALA A 83 -7.97 8.93 1.91
N ALA A 84 -8.12 9.41 3.14
CA ALA A 84 -7.02 9.78 4.03
C ALA A 84 -7.33 9.33 5.46
N ALA A 85 -6.44 8.50 6.03
CA ALA A 85 -6.57 8.03 7.40
C ALA A 85 -6.03 9.07 8.39
N ARG A 86 -6.75 9.28 9.49
CA ARG A 86 -6.26 10.09 10.60
C ARG A 86 -5.15 9.31 11.33
N PRO A 87 -4.01 9.92 11.68
CA PRO A 87 -2.88 9.21 12.30
C PRO A 87 -3.18 8.55 13.65
N ASP A 88 -4.20 9.02 14.38
CA ASP A 88 -4.63 8.44 15.66
C ASP A 88 -5.66 7.30 15.50
N GLY A 89 -6.02 6.94 14.27
CA GLY A 89 -6.97 5.87 13.95
C GLY A 89 -8.43 6.23 14.18
N SER A 90 -8.73 7.40 14.75
CA SER A 90 -10.10 7.78 15.13
C SER A 90 -10.98 8.18 13.96
N GLY A 91 -10.44 8.26 12.74
CA GLY A 91 -11.20 8.70 11.59
C GLY A 91 -10.59 8.33 10.24
N LEU A 92 -11.46 8.18 9.26
CA LEU A 92 -11.14 8.06 7.84
C LEU A 92 -11.89 9.14 7.06
N ALA A 93 -11.16 10.09 6.48
CA ALA A 93 -11.74 11.09 5.60
C ALA A 93 -11.84 10.52 4.18
N VAL A 94 -13.02 10.61 3.58
CA VAL A 94 -13.28 10.25 2.19
C VAL A 94 -13.83 11.47 1.47
N ALA A 95 -13.04 12.02 0.56
CA ALA A 95 -13.46 13.10 -0.31
C ALA A 95 -14.41 12.55 -1.37
N VAL A 96 -15.63 13.06 -1.38
CA VAL A 96 -16.68 12.77 -2.37
C VAL A 96 -16.95 14.02 -3.20
N ARG A 97 -17.74 13.92 -4.26
CA ARG A 97 -18.05 15.10 -5.09
C ARG A 97 -18.80 16.16 -4.27
N GLY A 98 -18.14 17.30 -4.02
CA GLY A 98 -18.71 18.45 -3.32
C GLY A 98 -18.71 18.38 -1.79
N ALA A 99 -18.21 17.29 -1.20
CA ALA A 99 -18.15 17.15 0.26
C ALA A 99 -17.00 16.25 0.70
N ILE A 100 -16.67 16.30 1.98
CA ILE A 100 -15.79 15.35 2.66
C ILE A 100 -16.62 14.63 3.72
N LYS A 101 -16.64 13.30 3.67
CA LYS A 101 -17.28 12.47 4.67
C LYS A 101 -16.21 11.90 5.60
N LEU A 102 -16.37 12.09 6.90
CA LEU A 102 -15.51 11.51 7.93
C LEU A 102 -16.21 10.31 8.55
N PHE A 103 -15.55 9.15 8.53
CA PHE A 103 -16.06 7.90 9.08
C PHE A 103 -15.26 7.45 10.29
N ASP A 104 -15.92 6.77 11.21
CA ASP A 104 -15.30 5.89 12.20
C ASP A 104 -14.91 4.59 11.46
N PRO A 105 -13.61 4.27 11.32
CA PRO A 105 -13.18 3.10 10.56
C PRO A 105 -13.49 1.77 11.26
N ASP A 106 -13.70 1.76 12.58
CA ASP A 106 -14.03 0.55 13.34
C ASP A 106 -15.50 0.21 13.22
N ARG A 107 -16.35 1.23 13.30
CA ARG A 107 -17.81 1.08 13.26
C ARG A 107 -18.37 1.19 11.85
N GLY A 108 -17.63 1.79 10.93
CA GLY A 108 -18.12 2.19 9.60
C GLY A 108 -19.16 3.31 9.65
N ALA A 109 -19.29 3.99 10.79
CA ALA A 109 -20.30 5.01 11.01
C ALA A 109 -19.82 6.36 10.45
N LEU A 110 -20.71 7.10 9.79
CA LEU A 110 -20.44 8.49 9.42
C LEU A 110 -20.40 9.34 10.70
N ILE A 111 -19.27 9.99 10.96
CA ILE A 111 -19.07 10.92 12.08
C ILE A 111 -19.58 12.30 11.68
N VAL A 112 -19.13 12.81 10.53
CA VAL A 112 -19.50 14.14 10.03
C VAL A 112 -19.40 14.20 8.51
N GLN A 113 -20.22 15.04 7.90
CA GLN A 113 -20.08 15.47 6.51
C GLN A 113 -19.75 16.96 6.49
N LEU A 114 -18.71 17.32 5.75
CA LEU A 114 -18.28 18.69 5.51
C LEU A 114 -18.58 19.01 4.06
N ASP A 115 -19.57 19.86 3.80
CA ASP A 115 -19.87 20.29 2.44
C ASP A 115 -18.82 21.30 1.99
N CYS A 116 -18.09 20.99 0.93
CA CYS A 116 -16.93 21.76 0.49
C CYS A 116 -17.31 22.97 -0.35
N TRP A 117 -18.59 23.12 -0.70
CA TRP A 117 -19.17 24.26 -1.40
C TRP A 117 -20.70 24.09 -1.50
N PRO A 118 -21.53 25.13 -1.35
CA PRO A 118 -22.96 25.00 -1.58
C PRO A 118 -23.23 24.63 -3.06
N PRO A 119 -24.10 23.63 -3.33
CA PRO A 119 -24.46 23.30 -4.70
C PRO A 119 -25.10 24.52 -5.38
N GLY A 120 -24.50 25.00 -6.47
CA GLY A 120 -25.05 26.09 -7.30
C GLY A 120 -24.23 27.38 -7.33
N GLU A 121 -23.21 27.53 -6.48
CA GLU A 121 -22.27 28.63 -6.61
C GLU A 121 -21.07 28.16 -7.46
N ASN A 122 -20.50 29.00 -8.33
CA ASN A 122 -19.25 28.71 -9.03
C ASN A 122 -18.16 29.65 -8.49
N ILE A 123 -16.95 29.13 -8.31
CA ILE A 123 -15.78 29.94 -7.88
C ILE A 123 -15.42 30.98 -8.96
N TYR A 124 -15.74 30.68 -10.21
CA TYR A 124 -15.58 31.59 -11.34
C TYR A 124 -16.95 32.10 -11.76
N ALA A 125 -17.07 33.41 -12.00
CA ALA A 125 -18.22 33.94 -12.72
C ALA A 125 -18.32 33.21 -14.07
N ASN A 126 -19.49 32.65 -14.38
CA ASN A 126 -19.74 32.07 -15.70
C ASN A 126 -19.42 33.16 -16.73
N ALA A 127 -18.37 32.98 -17.52
CA ALA A 127 -18.11 33.87 -18.64
C ALA A 127 -19.29 33.72 -19.62
N ALA A 128 -20.04 34.81 -19.77
CA ALA A 128 -21.15 34.94 -20.71
C ALA A 128 -20.65 34.94 -22.16
#